data_AF-A0A844LYU9-F1
#
_entry.id   AF-A0A844LYU9-F1
#
_cell.length_a   1.000
_cell.length_b   1.000
_cell.length_c   1.000
_cell.angle_alpha   90.00
_cell.angle_beta   90.00
_cell.angle_gamma   90.00
#
_symmetry.space_group_name_H-M   'P 1'
#
loop_
_entity.id
_entity.type
_entity.pdbx_description
1 polymer ?
#
loop_
_entity_poly.entity_id
_entity_poly.type
_entity_poly.pdbx_seq_one_letter_code
_entity_poly.pdbx_strand_id
1 'polypeptide(L)'
;MKKHVVIFEARGGSDKSKYGYRRDTYPIIESLKARGWSAEVIFYSDENRGEIYRYTIDKADAYVSRINPGNLKDETGYFQMLRELVHQGVKGLPHPDVMINYGAKNVVERLKGTSLVPEDVYCYYDYDALKHQFPQTLARGERVLKQNRGSTGEGIWRVQLKDPKKYKDMAEIPEDALLKLTEARDNHTEEKTLGEFIEFCYQYLEGDSGLILDMPFLPRIKEGEIRVLMLRDKAVSIVHKKPDQSADAFSATLFSGATYRYDKPEQWQEMVDTVESSIPMLQSRLGGYALPLLWTADFILDTDAEGKDVYVLGEINSSCVGFSTHLELSENIADEIMNLIEAESVINSRFPAFTI
;
A
#
# COMPACT_ATOMS: atom_id res chain seq x y z
N MET A 1 -7.62 -31.09 6.07
CA MET A 1 -8.25 -29.79 5.79
C MET A 1 -9.43 -29.62 6.73
N LYS A 2 -9.41 -28.57 7.54
CA LYS A 2 -10.39 -28.25 8.60
C LYS A 2 -11.65 -27.57 8.07
N LYS A 3 -11.60 -27.03 6.84
CA LYS A 3 -12.62 -26.20 6.19
C LYS A 3 -13.04 -24.99 7.04
N HIS A 4 -12.04 -24.33 7.62
CA HIS A 4 -12.25 -23.20 8.51
C HIS A 4 -11.26 -22.06 8.26
N VAL A 5 -11.79 -20.83 8.20
CA VAL A 5 -11.01 -19.60 7.99
C VAL A 5 -11.22 -18.65 9.17
N VAL A 6 -10.11 -18.22 9.77
CA VAL A 6 -10.14 -17.15 10.79
C VAL A 6 -9.97 -15.80 10.10
N ILE A 7 -10.86 -14.85 10.36
CA ILE A 7 -10.71 -13.47 9.90
C ILE A 7 -10.24 -12.61 11.08
N PHE A 8 -9.00 -12.13 11.00
CA PHE A 8 -8.45 -11.24 12.02
C PHE A 8 -8.96 -9.81 11.84
N GLU A 9 -9.48 -9.23 12.91
CA GLU A 9 -9.94 -7.84 13.00
C GLU A 9 -9.32 -7.14 14.21
N ALA A 10 -9.33 -5.82 14.20
CA ALA A 10 -8.91 -5.00 15.33
C ALA A 10 -10.05 -4.07 15.73
N ARG A 11 -10.15 -3.77 17.04
CA ARG A 11 -11.10 -2.78 17.53
C ARG A 11 -10.59 -1.37 17.23
N GLY A 12 -11.49 -0.46 16.89
CA GLY A 12 -11.15 0.92 16.53
C GLY A 12 -10.81 1.08 15.05
N GLY A 13 -10.77 2.33 14.60
CA GLY A 13 -10.62 2.72 13.20
C GLY A 13 -11.92 3.28 12.60
N SER A 14 -11.77 4.21 11.66
CA SER A 14 -12.87 4.86 10.94
C SER A 14 -13.54 3.95 9.91
N ASP A 15 -12.93 2.82 9.60
CA ASP A 15 -13.36 1.79 8.64
C ASP A 15 -14.33 0.75 9.23
N LYS A 16 -14.58 0.79 10.54
CA LYS A 16 -15.38 -0.22 11.24
C LYS A 16 -16.89 0.08 11.18
N SER A 17 -17.69 -0.98 11.12
CA SER A 17 -19.14 -0.92 11.27
C SER A 17 -19.54 -0.77 12.74
N LYS A 18 -20.85 -0.63 13.01
CA LYS A 18 -21.41 -0.63 14.37
C LYS A 18 -21.10 -1.92 15.18
N TYR A 19 -20.68 -3.00 14.51
CA TYR A 19 -20.31 -4.27 15.13
C TYR A 19 -18.81 -4.35 15.48
N GLY A 20 -18.04 -3.33 15.09
CA GLY A 20 -16.62 -3.19 15.41
C GLY A 20 -15.66 -3.92 14.46
N TYR A 21 -16.18 -4.57 13.42
CA TYR A 21 -15.42 -5.11 12.28
C TYR A 21 -15.80 -4.34 10.99
N ARG A 22 -14.99 -4.47 9.93
CA ARG A 22 -15.20 -3.78 8.65
C ARG A 22 -16.48 -4.22 7.96
N ARG A 23 -17.12 -3.32 7.21
CA ARG A 23 -18.38 -3.61 6.50
C ARG A 23 -18.26 -4.77 5.51
N ASP A 24 -17.06 -4.99 4.99
CA ASP A 24 -16.74 -6.02 4.01
C ASP A 24 -16.28 -7.37 4.62
N THR A 25 -16.13 -7.46 5.94
CA THR A 25 -15.73 -8.70 6.63
C THR A 25 -16.83 -9.76 6.66
N TYR A 26 -18.05 -9.38 7.03
CA TYR A 26 -19.17 -10.34 7.12
C TYR A 26 -19.60 -10.92 5.76
N PRO A 27 -19.62 -10.15 4.66
CA PRO A 27 -19.83 -10.70 3.32
C PRO A 27 -18.86 -11.84 2.96
N ILE A 28 -17.58 -11.77 3.35
CA ILE A 28 -16.62 -12.87 3.13
C ILE A 28 -17.08 -14.12 3.88
N ILE A 29 -17.50 -13.98 5.14
CA ILE A 29 -17.95 -15.08 5.98
C ILE A 29 -19.17 -15.77 5.36
N GLU A 30 -20.17 -15.00 4.93
CA GLU A 30 -21.38 -15.57 4.33
C GLU A 30 -21.08 -16.26 3.00
N SER A 31 -20.21 -15.68 2.18
CA SER A 31 -19.77 -16.28 0.91
C SER A 31 -19.02 -17.59 1.13
N LEU A 32 -18.16 -17.69 2.16
CA LEU A 32 -17.50 -18.94 2.56
C LEU A 32 -18.50 -19.98 3.08
N LYS A 33 -19.48 -19.58 3.92
CA LYS A 33 -20.55 -20.47 4.40
C LYS A 33 -21.39 -21.05 3.28
N ALA A 34 -21.73 -20.23 2.29
CA ALA A 34 -22.46 -20.68 1.11
C ALA A 34 -21.71 -21.77 0.32
N ARG A 35 -20.37 -21.81 0.45
CA ARG A 35 -19.47 -22.81 -0.16
C ARG A 35 -19.15 -23.98 0.77
N GLY A 36 -19.83 -24.10 1.92
CA GLY A 36 -19.64 -25.18 2.88
C GLY A 36 -18.38 -25.04 3.74
N TRP A 37 -17.82 -23.83 3.82
CA TRP A 37 -16.72 -23.50 4.74
C TRP A 37 -17.25 -22.79 5.98
N SER A 38 -16.60 -23.00 7.11
CA SER A 38 -16.86 -22.19 8.30
C SER A 38 -15.88 -21.02 8.36
N ALA A 39 -16.32 -19.89 8.89
CA ALA A 39 -15.46 -18.74 9.12
C ALA A 39 -15.94 -17.93 10.32
N GLU A 40 -15.00 -17.34 11.04
CA GLU A 40 -15.29 -16.51 12.21
C GLU A 40 -14.38 -15.29 12.30
N VAL A 41 -14.82 -14.27 13.03
CA VAL A 41 -14.02 -13.08 13.31
C VAL A 41 -13.33 -13.27 14.66
N ILE A 42 -12.00 -13.11 14.67
CA ILE A 42 -11.22 -13.02 15.90
C ILE A 42 -10.64 -11.61 16.01
N PHE A 43 -10.94 -10.94 17.12
CA PHE A 43 -10.36 -9.63 17.41
C PHE A 43 -8.97 -9.82 18.01
N TYR A 44 -7.94 -9.37 17.29
CA TYR A 44 -6.58 -9.42 17.79
C TYR A 44 -6.39 -8.42 18.95
N SER A 45 -5.74 -8.90 20.00
CA SER A 45 -5.12 -8.06 21.03
C SER A 45 -3.80 -8.71 21.42
N ASP A 46 -2.78 -7.91 21.71
CA ASP A 46 -1.46 -8.45 22.01
C ASP A 46 -1.46 -9.26 23.33
N GLU A 47 -2.29 -8.84 24.28
CA GLU A 47 -2.48 -9.53 25.57
C GLU A 47 -2.96 -10.98 25.38
N ASN A 48 -3.78 -11.23 24.35
CA ASN A 48 -4.36 -12.54 24.05
C ASN A 48 -3.64 -13.27 22.90
N ARG A 49 -2.51 -12.74 22.41
CA ARG A 49 -1.79 -13.24 21.22
C ARG A 49 -1.55 -14.74 21.26
N GLY A 50 -1.11 -15.25 22.41
CA GLY A 50 -0.82 -16.68 22.58
C GLY A 50 -2.06 -17.58 22.47
N GLU A 51 -3.22 -17.12 22.95
CA GLU A 51 -4.49 -17.86 22.83
C GLU A 51 -5.01 -17.84 21.40
N ILE A 52 -5.00 -16.66 20.76
CA ILE A 52 -5.40 -16.49 19.36
C ILE A 52 -4.54 -17.38 18.46
N TYR A 53 -3.23 -17.39 18.69
CA TYR A 53 -2.27 -18.24 17.96
C TYR A 53 -2.62 -19.72 18.07
N ARG A 54 -2.74 -20.25 19.30
CA ARG A 54 -3.04 -21.67 19.55
C ARG A 54 -4.39 -22.07 18.96
N TYR A 55 -5.40 -21.24 19.14
CA TYR A 55 -6.74 -21.48 18.60
C TYR A 55 -6.71 -21.55 17.07
N THR A 56 -6.05 -20.59 16.43
CA THR A 56 -5.96 -20.52 14.96
C THR A 56 -5.24 -21.76 14.39
N ILE A 57 -4.14 -22.20 15.02
CA ILE A 57 -3.45 -23.43 14.62
C ILE A 57 -4.32 -24.67 14.79
N ASP A 58 -5.11 -24.77 15.85
CA ASP A 58 -5.96 -25.93 16.07
C ASP A 58 -7.13 -25.97 15.07
N LYS A 59 -7.74 -24.81 14.79
CA LYS A 59 -9.04 -24.73 14.10
C LYS A 59 -8.99 -24.34 12.63
N ALA A 60 -8.03 -23.54 12.18
CA ALA A 60 -8.06 -22.94 10.85
C ALA A 60 -7.13 -23.59 9.84
N ASP A 61 -7.53 -23.62 8.56
CA ASP A 61 -6.61 -23.90 7.44
C ASP A 61 -5.97 -22.59 6.93
N ALA A 62 -6.66 -21.46 7.11
CA ALA A 62 -6.19 -20.16 6.66
C ALA A 62 -6.63 -19.04 7.60
N TYR A 63 -5.93 -17.91 7.53
CA TYR A 63 -6.42 -16.66 8.07
C TYR A 63 -6.54 -15.59 6.97
N VAL A 64 -7.50 -14.67 7.14
CA VAL A 64 -7.59 -13.42 6.36
C VAL A 64 -7.33 -12.25 7.29
N SER A 65 -6.25 -11.50 7.05
CA SER A 65 -5.93 -10.31 7.84
C SER A 65 -6.76 -9.12 7.36
N ARG A 66 -7.73 -8.69 8.18
CA ARG A 66 -8.52 -7.45 7.99
C ARG A 66 -8.10 -6.38 9.00
N ILE A 67 -6.83 -6.39 9.38
CA ILE A 67 -6.19 -5.40 10.26
C ILE A 67 -5.25 -4.55 9.42
N ASN A 68 -5.47 -3.22 9.45
CA ASN A 68 -4.45 -2.28 8.99
C ASN A 68 -3.40 -2.17 10.12
N PRO A 69 -2.12 -2.54 9.90
CA PRO A 69 -1.10 -2.54 10.95
C PRO A 69 -0.96 -1.17 11.64
N GLY A 70 -1.11 -0.07 10.89
CA GLY A 70 -1.06 1.29 11.44
C GLY A 70 -2.19 1.63 12.44
N ASN A 71 -3.23 0.80 12.56
CA ASN A 71 -4.25 0.95 13.60
C ASN A 71 -3.88 0.24 14.92
N LEU A 72 -2.79 -0.55 14.93
CA LEU A 72 -2.30 -1.19 16.14
C LEU A 72 -1.34 -0.25 16.86
N LYS A 73 -1.35 -0.30 18.19
CA LYS A 73 -0.37 0.44 19.02
C LYS A 73 1.06 -0.04 18.77
N ASP A 74 1.21 -1.35 18.63
CA ASP A 74 2.44 -2.02 18.24
C ASP A 74 2.07 -3.20 17.33
N GLU A 75 2.62 -3.19 16.12
CA GLU A 75 2.39 -4.22 15.11
C GLU A 75 3.39 -5.38 15.20
N THR A 76 4.44 -5.27 16.01
CA THR A 76 5.52 -6.26 16.13
C THR A 76 4.97 -7.63 16.52
N GLY A 77 4.18 -7.67 17.59
CA GLY A 77 3.54 -8.90 18.07
C GLY A 77 2.60 -9.51 17.03
N TYR A 78 1.87 -8.66 16.29
CA TYR A 78 0.93 -9.13 15.27
C TYR A 78 1.67 -9.82 14.13
N PHE A 79 2.70 -9.19 13.58
CA PHE A 79 3.50 -9.76 12.50
C PHE A 79 4.27 -11.01 12.93
N GLN A 80 4.78 -11.06 14.17
CA GLN A 80 5.37 -12.27 14.74
C GLN A 80 4.36 -13.42 14.76
N MET A 81 3.15 -13.20 15.29
CA MET A 81 2.10 -14.20 15.31
C MET A 81 1.74 -14.68 13.89
N LEU A 82 1.56 -13.77 12.94
CA LEU A 82 1.23 -14.15 11.56
C LEU A 82 2.33 -15.02 10.92
N ARG A 83 3.60 -14.70 11.14
CA ARG A 83 4.73 -15.51 10.64
C ARG A 83 4.73 -16.91 11.26
N GLU A 84 4.51 -16.99 12.57
CA GLU A 84 4.43 -18.28 13.26
C GLU A 84 3.24 -19.11 12.77
N LEU A 85 2.08 -18.50 12.51
CA LEU A 85 0.92 -19.18 11.92
C LEU A 85 1.25 -19.79 10.56
N VAL A 86 1.87 -19.01 9.67
CA VAL A 86 2.30 -19.52 8.36
C VAL A 86 3.34 -20.63 8.51
N HIS A 87 4.30 -20.47 9.41
CA HIS A 87 5.30 -21.51 9.69
C HIS A 87 4.67 -22.84 10.15
N GLN A 88 3.54 -22.79 10.86
CA GLN A 88 2.77 -23.97 11.28
C GLN A 88 1.80 -24.49 10.20
N GLY A 89 1.86 -23.95 8.98
CA GLY A 89 1.06 -24.40 7.84
C GLY A 89 -0.32 -23.76 7.74
N VAL A 90 -0.65 -22.72 8.52
CA VAL A 90 -1.87 -21.94 8.31
C VAL A 90 -1.65 -20.99 7.13
N LYS A 91 -2.50 -21.07 6.10
CA LYS A 91 -2.38 -20.23 4.92
C LYS A 91 -2.64 -18.75 5.25
N GLY A 92 -1.63 -17.91 5.05
CA GLY A 92 -1.76 -16.47 5.25
C GLY A 92 -2.30 -15.74 4.04
N LEU A 93 -3.44 -15.06 4.19
CA LEU A 93 -4.11 -14.32 3.11
C LEU A 93 -4.28 -12.83 3.49
N PRO A 94 -3.25 -11.99 3.29
CA PRO A 94 -1.93 -12.29 2.70
C PRO A 94 -0.91 -12.83 3.72
N HIS A 95 0.21 -13.33 3.18
CA HIS A 95 1.42 -13.65 3.95
C HIS A 95 1.96 -12.37 4.63
N PRO A 96 2.48 -12.43 5.88
CA PRO A 96 2.97 -11.24 6.58
C PRO A 96 4.11 -10.53 5.83
N ASP A 97 5.04 -11.28 5.24
CA ASP A 97 6.14 -10.66 4.49
C ASP A 97 5.68 -10.04 3.16
N VAL A 98 4.55 -10.49 2.60
CA VAL A 98 3.92 -9.80 1.46
C VAL A 98 3.35 -8.46 1.92
N MET A 99 2.67 -8.40 3.08
CA MET A 99 2.14 -7.15 3.62
C MET A 99 3.24 -6.09 3.78
N ILE A 100 4.41 -6.51 4.26
CA ILE A 100 5.57 -5.63 4.47
C ILE A 100 6.20 -5.23 3.14
N ASN A 101 6.49 -6.20 2.25
CA ASN A 101 7.24 -5.92 1.03
C ASN A 101 6.43 -5.17 -0.03
N TYR A 102 5.14 -5.48 -0.18
CA TYR A 102 4.27 -4.82 -1.15
C TYR A 102 3.70 -3.51 -0.59
N GLY A 103 3.53 -3.38 0.73
CA GLY A 103 2.99 -2.18 1.34
C GLY A 103 4.02 -1.08 1.62
N ALA A 104 5.32 -1.40 1.60
CA ALA A 104 6.37 -0.42 1.87
C ALA A 104 6.47 0.63 0.75
N LYS A 105 6.76 1.89 1.12
CA LYS A 105 6.88 2.97 0.13
C LYS A 105 8.10 2.83 -0.78
N ASN A 106 9.12 2.09 -0.35
CA ASN A 106 10.29 1.80 -1.18
C ASN A 106 10.01 0.86 -2.37
N VAL A 107 8.78 0.31 -2.50
CA VAL A 107 8.34 -0.38 -3.71
C VAL A 107 8.60 0.44 -4.96
N VAL A 108 8.38 1.76 -4.91
CA VAL A 108 8.59 2.64 -6.07
C VAL A 108 10.06 2.65 -6.49
N GLU A 109 11.01 2.74 -5.55
CA GLU A 109 12.44 2.67 -5.86
C GLU A 109 12.86 1.26 -6.34
N ARG A 110 12.34 0.20 -5.72
CA ARG A 110 12.64 -1.20 -6.09
C ARG A 110 12.21 -1.55 -7.52
N LEU A 111 11.31 -0.79 -8.11
CA LEU A 111 10.79 -0.97 -9.46
C LEU A 111 11.49 -0.08 -10.51
N LYS A 112 12.55 0.64 -10.14
CA LYS A 112 13.41 1.34 -11.10
C LYS A 112 13.90 0.45 -12.24
N GLY A 113 14.10 1.03 -13.41
CA GLY A 113 14.40 0.32 -14.64
C GLY A 113 13.17 -0.32 -15.30
N THR A 114 11.96 0.03 -14.86
CA THR A 114 10.70 -0.43 -15.46
C THR A 114 9.89 0.76 -15.96
N SER A 115 8.88 0.50 -16.80
CA SER A 115 7.97 1.54 -17.28
C SER A 115 6.95 2.02 -16.24
N LEU A 116 6.91 1.42 -15.03
CA LEU A 116 5.92 1.76 -14.01
C LEU A 116 6.33 2.95 -13.15
N VAL A 117 7.62 3.28 -13.08
CA VAL A 117 8.15 4.29 -12.15
C VAL A 117 9.26 5.11 -12.81
N PRO A 118 9.46 6.38 -12.43
CA PRO A 118 10.55 7.18 -12.95
C PRO A 118 11.91 6.73 -12.38
N GLU A 119 12.98 6.98 -13.14
CA GLU A 119 14.36 6.76 -12.67
C GLU A 119 14.77 7.72 -11.55
N ASP A 120 14.11 8.87 -11.43
CA ASP A 120 14.47 9.92 -10.47
C ASP A 120 13.80 9.75 -9.10
N VAL A 121 13.80 8.52 -8.57
CA VAL A 121 13.21 8.15 -7.27
C VAL A 121 14.30 7.70 -6.29
N TYR A 122 14.22 8.02 -5.01
CA TYR A 122 15.21 7.58 -4.03
C TYR A 122 14.54 7.19 -2.73
N CYS A 123 15.11 6.25 -1.99
CA CYS A 123 14.74 5.99 -0.61
C CYS A 123 15.90 6.28 0.34
N TYR A 124 15.61 7.08 1.35
CA TYR A 124 16.55 7.40 2.43
C TYR A 124 16.21 6.56 3.65
N TYR A 125 17.21 5.89 4.21
CA TYR A 125 17.08 5.05 5.41
C TYR A 125 17.78 5.66 6.63
N ASP A 126 18.56 6.72 6.41
CA ASP A 126 19.27 7.44 7.46
C ASP A 126 19.33 8.94 7.13
N TYR A 127 19.62 9.72 8.16
CA TYR A 127 19.62 11.18 8.09
C TYR A 127 20.72 11.72 7.17
N ASP A 128 21.89 11.08 7.16
CA ASP A 128 23.04 11.55 6.38
C ASP A 128 22.77 11.40 4.88
N ALA A 129 22.17 10.28 4.47
CA ALA A 129 21.73 10.04 3.10
C ALA A 129 20.66 11.06 2.66
N LEU A 130 19.65 11.32 3.49
CA LEU A 130 18.64 12.35 3.23
C LEU A 130 19.30 13.72 3.07
N LYS A 131 20.14 14.11 4.05
CA LYS A 131 20.81 15.41 4.08
C LYS A 131 21.72 15.63 2.88
N HIS A 132 22.38 14.58 2.40
CA HIS A 132 23.28 14.68 1.25
C HIS A 132 22.56 14.69 -0.10
N GLN A 133 21.57 13.83 -0.28
CA GLN A 133 20.99 13.55 -1.60
C GLN A 133 19.76 14.41 -1.90
N PHE A 134 18.88 14.67 -0.92
CA PHE A 134 17.64 15.41 -1.14
C PHE A 134 17.85 16.84 -1.66
N PRO A 135 18.84 17.62 -1.19
CA PRO A 135 19.14 18.92 -1.76
C PRO A 135 19.47 18.88 -3.26
N GLN A 136 20.06 17.78 -3.75
CA GLN A 136 20.41 17.58 -5.16
C GLN A 136 19.20 17.18 -6.00
N THR A 137 18.31 16.36 -5.47
CA THR A 137 17.08 15.95 -6.18
C THR A 137 16.09 17.12 -6.25
N LEU A 138 15.97 17.91 -5.18
CA LEU A 138 15.16 19.13 -5.14
C LEU A 138 15.63 20.19 -6.14
N ALA A 139 16.93 20.23 -6.45
CA ALA A 139 17.46 21.13 -7.47
C ALA A 139 16.93 20.80 -8.89
N ARG A 140 16.45 19.58 -9.12
CA ARG A 140 15.89 19.14 -10.42
C ARG A 140 14.43 19.52 -10.59
N GLY A 141 13.73 19.83 -9.50
CA GLY A 141 12.32 20.22 -9.54
C GLY A 141 11.59 19.89 -8.24
N GLU A 142 10.29 20.16 -8.24
CA GLU A 142 9.41 19.86 -7.11
C GLU A 142 9.43 18.37 -6.77
N ARG A 143 9.43 18.06 -5.47
CA ARG A 143 9.53 16.69 -4.96
C ARG A 143 8.29 16.34 -4.15
N VAL A 144 8.03 15.04 -4.03
CA VAL A 144 7.12 14.47 -3.04
C VAL A 144 7.93 13.55 -2.13
N LEU A 145 8.01 13.90 -0.84
CA LEU A 145 8.56 13.01 0.19
C LEU A 145 7.42 12.23 0.85
N LYS A 146 7.58 10.91 1.01
CA LYS A 146 6.60 10.05 1.68
C LYS A 146 7.28 9.22 2.77
N GLN A 147 6.80 9.32 4.00
CA GLN A 147 7.20 8.38 5.06
C GLN A 147 6.69 6.97 4.76
N ASN A 148 7.36 5.94 5.28
CA ASN A 148 6.93 4.55 5.11
C ASN A 148 5.55 4.26 5.73
N ARG A 149 5.40 4.69 6.99
CA ARG A 149 4.23 4.40 7.82
C ARG A 149 3.36 5.64 7.91
N GLY A 150 2.38 5.72 7.04
CA GLY A 150 1.40 6.80 7.04
C GLY A 150 0.10 6.33 6.43
N SER A 151 -1.00 6.78 6.99
CA SER A 151 -2.33 6.56 6.43
C SER A 151 -2.91 7.90 6.01
N THR A 152 -3.81 7.88 5.03
CA THR A 152 -4.63 9.07 4.68
C THR A 152 -3.82 10.35 4.43
N GLY A 153 -2.63 10.24 3.83
CA GLY A 153 -1.82 11.40 3.44
C GLY A 153 -0.85 11.93 4.51
N GLU A 154 -0.82 11.34 5.71
CA GLU A 154 0.11 11.73 6.78
C GLU A 154 1.57 11.44 6.39
N GLY A 155 2.44 12.42 6.60
CA GLY A 155 3.86 12.39 6.23
C GLY A 155 4.11 12.24 4.73
N ILE A 156 3.17 12.71 3.91
CA ILE A 156 3.34 12.88 2.46
C ILE A 156 3.40 14.37 2.17
N TRP A 157 4.57 14.86 1.80
CA TRP A 157 4.87 16.28 1.63
C TRP A 157 5.20 16.59 0.18
N ARG A 158 4.46 17.52 -0.43
CA ARG A 158 4.92 18.21 -1.63
C ARG A 158 5.90 19.29 -1.21
N VAL A 159 7.09 19.28 -1.80
CA VAL A 159 8.20 20.17 -1.46
C VAL A 159 8.52 21.05 -2.65
N GLN A 160 8.37 22.36 -2.47
CA GLN A 160 8.60 23.36 -3.51
C GLN A 160 9.57 24.43 -3.00
N LEU A 161 10.48 24.89 -3.85
CA LEU A 161 11.25 26.11 -3.59
C LEU A 161 10.32 27.32 -3.70
N LYS A 162 10.38 28.27 -2.75
CA LYS A 162 9.60 29.53 -2.87
C LYS A 162 10.10 30.41 -4.01
N ASP A 163 11.40 30.39 -4.27
CA ASP A 163 12.02 31.09 -5.39
C ASP A 163 12.87 30.12 -6.24
N PRO A 164 12.23 29.30 -7.10
CA PRO A 164 12.94 28.31 -7.89
C PRO A 164 13.89 28.97 -8.91
N LYS A 165 13.63 30.22 -9.32
CA LYS A 165 14.49 30.93 -10.28
C LYS A 165 15.84 31.30 -9.67
N LYS A 166 15.88 31.61 -8.36
CA LYS A 166 17.13 31.92 -7.63
C LYS A 166 18.13 30.76 -7.64
N TYR A 167 17.64 29.52 -7.65
CA TYR A 167 18.47 28.31 -7.55
C TYR A 167 18.58 27.55 -8.88
N LYS A 168 18.20 28.19 -9.99
CA LYS A 168 18.29 27.59 -11.32
C LYS A 168 19.73 27.19 -11.62
N ASP A 169 19.90 25.99 -12.19
CA ASP A 169 21.19 25.43 -12.61
C ASP A 169 22.18 25.13 -11.45
N MET A 170 21.75 25.27 -10.19
CA MET A 170 22.52 24.77 -9.05
C MET A 170 22.45 23.24 -8.99
N ALA A 171 23.56 22.60 -8.64
CA ALA A 171 23.60 21.15 -8.44
C ALA A 171 22.95 20.72 -7.11
N GLU A 172 22.89 21.63 -6.14
CA GLU A 172 22.43 21.39 -4.79
C GLU A 172 21.76 22.67 -4.24
N ILE A 173 20.61 22.51 -3.58
CA ILE A 173 19.91 23.61 -2.92
C ILE A 173 20.55 23.89 -1.54
N PRO A 174 20.87 25.16 -1.20
CA PRO A 174 21.46 25.49 0.09
C PRO A 174 20.47 25.30 1.25
N GLU A 175 20.98 24.98 2.44
CA GLU A 175 20.16 24.71 3.64
C GLU A 175 19.24 25.87 4.04
N ASP A 176 19.62 27.12 3.74
CA ASP A 176 18.84 28.33 4.05
C ASP A 176 17.76 28.65 3.00
N ALA A 177 17.62 27.83 1.95
CA ALA A 177 16.59 28.01 0.95
C ALA A 177 15.19 27.83 1.55
N LEU A 178 14.33 28.82 1.35
CA LEU A 178 12.94 28.76 1.80
C LEU A 178 12.11 27.83 0.91
N LEU A 179 11.41 26.91 1.57
CA LEU A 179 10.50 25.94 1.00
C LEU A 179 9.04 26.32 1.28
N LYS A 180 8.17 25.99 0.33
CA LYS A 180 6.74 25.83 0.54
C LYS A 180 6.47 24.32 0.63
N LEU A 181 5.90 23.89 1.75
CA LEU A 181 5.63 22.50 2.08
C LEU A 181 4.13 22.31 2.17
N THR A 182 3.55 21.36 1.44
CA THR A 182 2.12 21.05 1.54
C THR A 182 1.95 19.59 1.93
N GLU A 183 1.29 19.31 3.06
CA GLU A 183 1.03 17.93 3.49
C GLU A 183 -0.25 17.38 2.84
N ALA A 184 -0.22 16.15 2.33
CA ALA A 184 -1.38 15.52 1.72
C ALA A 184 -2.50 15.18 2.74
N ARG A 185 -2.23 15.21 4.04
CA ARG A 185 -3.22 14.88 5.08
C ARG A 185 -4.47 15.74 4.99
N ASP A 186 -4.28 17.05 4.85
CA ASP A 186 -5.34 18.06 4.87
C ASP A 186 -5.04 19.26 3.94
N ASN A 187 -4.00 19.17 3.11
CA ASN A 187 -3.50 20.23 2.23
C ASN A 187 -3.05 21.51 2.96
N HIS A 188 -2.79 21.47 4.27
CA HIS A 188 -2.17 22.62 4.93
C HIS A 188 -0.79 22.90 4.33
N THR A 189 -0.37 24.16 4.41
CA THR A 189 0.93 24.60 3.89
C THR A 189 1.77 25.21 5.01
N GLU A 190 3.04 24.86 5.03
CA GLU A 190 4.05 25.42 5.92
C GLU A 190 5.22 26.02 5.13
N GLU A 191 5.94 26.93 5.78
CA GLU A 191 7.20 27.45 5.29
C GLU A 191 8.32 27.06 6.26
N LYS A 192 9.39 26.48 5.72
CA LYS A 192 10.61 26.13 6.44
C LYS A 192 11.81 26.38 5.53
N THR A 193 12.98 26.55 6.10
CA THR A 193 14.23 26.38 5.35
C THR A 193 14.42 24.89 5.00
N LEU A 194 15.26 24.60 4.00
CA LEU A 194 15.61 23.22 3.65
C LEU A 194 16.23 22.48 4.84
N GLY A 195 17.12 23.13 5.59
CA GLY A 195 17.72 22.57 6.80
C GLY A 195 16.68 22.17 7.85
N GLU A 196 15.78 23.09 8.20
CA GLU A 196 14.69 22.82 9.17
C GLU A 196 13.76 21.69 8.71
N PHE A 197 13.49 21.57 7.41
CA PHE A 197 12.65 20.51 6.89
C PHE A 197 13.35 19.14 6.91
N ILE A 198 14.63 19.08 6.57
CA ILE A 198 15.43 17.85 6.67
C ILE A 198 15.50 17.38 8.14
N GLU A 199 15.71 18.30 9.09
CA GLU A 199 15.66 18.00 10.52
C GLU A 199 14.27 17.49 10.96
N PHE A 200 13.20 18.14 10.51
CA PHE A 200 11.83 17.68 10.76
C PHE A 200 11.60 16.24 10.24
N CYS A 201 12.11 15.91 9.06
CA CYS A 201 11.96 14.59 8.46
C CYS A 201 12.68 13.47 9.23
N TYR A 202 13.59 13.78 10.16
CA TYR A 202 14.28 12.77 10.98
C TYR A 202 13.31 11.80 11.68
N GLN A 203 12.15 12.30 12.13
CA GLN A 203 11.12 11.48 12.78
C GLN A 203 10.61 10.31 11.92
N TYR A 204 10.68 10.44 10.58
CA TYR A 204 10.22 9.40 9.65
C TYR A 204 11.26 8.31 9.38
N LEU A 205 12.49 8.52 9.87
CA LEU A 205 13.61 7.58 9.78
C LEU A 205 13.77 6.77 11.08
N GLU A 206 12.99 7.06 12.11
CA GLU A 206 13.05 6.35 13.39
C GLU A 206 12.39 4.95 13.31
N GLY A 207 13.00 3.99 14.00
CA GLY A 207 12.50 2.61 14.12
C GLY A 207 12.89 1.68 12.95
N ASP A 208 12.62 0.39 13.12
CA ASP A 208 13.09 -0.68 12.21
C ASP A 208 12.55 -0.59 10.77
N SER A 209 11.52 0.23 10.54
CA SER A 209 10.91 0.45 9.23
C SER A 209 11.06 1.89 8.73
N GLY A 210 11.90 2.70 9.39
CA GLY A 210 12.13 4.09 9.02
C GLY A 210 12.66 4.19 7.59
N LEU A 211 11.94 4.91 6.74
CA LEU A 211 12.42 5.33 5.42
C LEU A 211 11.58 6.50 4.91
N ILE A 212 12.21 7.30 4.04
CA ILE A 212 11.55 8.35 3.26
C ILE A 212 11.73 8.04 1.79
N LEU A 213 10.62 7.89 1.08
CA LEU A 213 10.60 7.88 -0.39
C LEU A 213 10.63 9.31 -0.91
N ASP A 214 11.53 9.59 -1.83
CA ASP A 214 11.68 10.84 -2.56
C ASP A 214 11.41 10.61 -4.04
N MET A 215 10.36 11.24 -4.59
CA MET A 215 10.02 11.12 -6.00
C MET A 215 9.68 12.49 -6.61
N PRO A 216 9.74 12.65 -7.94
CA PRO A 216 9.31 13.88 -8.59
C PRO A 216 7.82 14.13 -8.30
N PHE A 217 7.45 15.40 -8.15
CA PHE A 217 6.04 15.79 -8.15
C PHE A 217 5.45 15.59 -9.55
N LEU A 218 4.30 14.89 -9.62
CA LEU A 218 3.59 14.61 -10.87
C LEU A 218 2.40 15.58 -11.01
N PRO A 219 2.48 16.62 -11.87
CA PRO A 219 1.48 17.70 -11.91
C PRO A 219 0.08 17.23 -12.29
N ARG A 220 -0.03 16.16 -13.07
CA ARG A 220 -1.31 15.56 -13.49
C ARG A 220 -2.03 14.81 -12.37
N ILE A 221 -1.51 14.78 -11.14
CA ILE A 221 -2.30 14.38 -9.96
C ILE A 221 -3.61 15.17 -9.82
N LYS A 222 -3.67 16.39 -10.39
CA LYS A 222 -4.90 17.19 -10.50
C LYS A 222 -6.01 16.54 -11.34
N GLU A 223 -5.65 15.65 -12.27
CA GLU A 223 -6.61 14.86 -13.04
C GLU A 223 -7.21 13.74 -12.19
N GLY A 224 -6.38 13.16 -11.31
CA GLY A 224 -6.74 12.22 -10.28
C GLY A 224 -5.72 11.09 -10.13
N GLU A 225 -5.82 10.37 -9.03
CA GLU A 225 -5.11 9.10 -8.81
C GLU A 225 -6.04 7.95 -9.22
N ILE A 226 -5.52 7.00 -10.00
CA ILE A 226 -6.27 5.84 -10.50
C ILE A 226 -5.81 4.62 -9.73
N ARG A 227 -6.69 4.11 -8.86
CA ARG A 227 -6.45 2.90 -8.07
C ARG A 227 -7.03 1.69 -8.79
N VAL A 228 -6.20 0.70 -9.08
CA VAL A 228 -6.60 -0.61 -9.59
C VAL A 228 -6.74 -1.55 -8.40
N LEU A 229 -7.95 -2.03 -8.13
CA LEU A 229 -8.21 -3.07 -7.14
C LEU A 229 -7.97 -4.44 -7.79
N MET A 230 -7.07 -5.20 -7.20
CA MET A 230 -6.63 -6.51 -7.69
C MET A 230 -7.13 -7.60 -6.74
N LEU A 231 -7.84 -8.59 -7.28
CA LEU A 231 -8.03 -9.90 -6.66
C LEU A 231 -6.98 -10.81 -7.27
N ARG A 232 -5.91 -11.09 -6.51
CA ARG A 232 -4.74 -11.83 -7.01
C ARG A 232 -4.16 -11.18 -8.27
N ASP A 233 -4.27 -11.84 -9.40
CA ASP A 233 -3.74 -11.44 -10.69
C ASP A 233 -4.78 -10.79 -11.60
N LYS A 234 -5.99 -10.54 -11.09
CA LYS A 234 -7.10 -9.97 -11.86
C LYS A 234 -7.53 -8.62 -11.34
N ALA A 235 -7.63 -7.63 -12.22
CA ALA A 235 -8.25 -6.36 -11.90
C ALA A 235 -9.77 -6.56 -11.74
N VAL A 236 -10.34 -6.10 -10.63
CA VAL A 236 -11.77 -6.29 -10.30
C VAL A 236 -12.54 -4.97 -10.12
N SER A 237 -11.85 -3.86 -9.90
CA SER A 237 -12.46 -2.54 -9.81
C SER A 237 -11.42 -1.45 -10.07
N ILE A 238 -11.86 -0.33 -10.62
CA ILE A 238 -11.06 0.88 -10.79
C ILE A 238 -11.67 1.99 -9.94
N VAL A 239 -10.86 2.67 -9.14
CA VAL A 239 -11.30 3.84 -8.36
C VAL A 239 -10.50 5.05 -8.82
N HIS A 240 -11.18 5.99 -9.46
CA HIS A 240 -10.60 7.27 -9.84
C HIS A 240 -10.84 8.29 -8.73
N LYS A 241 -9.77 8.70 -8.06
CA LYS A 241 -9.76 9.59 -6.90
C LYS A 241 -9.26 10.98 -7.31
N LYS A 242 -10.18 11.91 -7.51
CA LYS A 242 -9.83 13.26 -7.95
C LYS A 242 -9.64 14.19 -6.74
N PRO A 243 -8.48 14.83 -6.54
CA PRO A 243 -8.26 15.81 -5.49
C PRO A 243 -9.28 16.96 -5.51
N ASP A 244 -9.36 17.68 -4.40
CA ASP A 244 -10.11 18.94 -4.33
C ASP A 244 -9.61 19.96 -5.38
N GLN A 245 -10.47 20.88 -5.81
CA GLN A 245 -10.15 21.84 -6.87
C GLN A 245 -9.27 23.01 -6.43
N SER A 246 -8.94 23.13 -5.14
CA SER A 246 -8.04 24.17 -4.65
C SER A 246 -6.65 24.09 -5.29
N ALA A 247 -6.01 25.26 -5.46
CA ALA A 247 -4.83 25.39 -6.32
C ALA A 247 -3.64 24.49 -5.92
N ASP A 248 -3.49 24.25 -4.62
CA ASP A 248 -2.42 23.48 -3.99
C ASP A 248 -2.83 22.06 -3.59
N ALA A 249 -4.11 21.68 -3.75
CA ALA A 249 -4.53 20.33 -3.43
C ALA A 249 -3.90 19.32 -4.39
N PHE A 250 -3.26 18.32 -3.79
CA PHE A 250 -2.75 17.14 -4.49
C PHE A 250 -3.16 15.85 -3.80
N SER A 251 -3.78 15.94 -2.62
CA SER A 251 -4.28 14.78 -1.89
C SER A 251 -5.53 14.20 -2.52
N ALA A 252 -5.46 12.92 -2.86
CA ALA A 252 -6.56 12.13 -3.40
C ALA A 252 -7.36 11.41 -2.29
N THR A 253 -7.32 11.88 -1.04
CA THR A 253 -8.05 11.26 0.08
C THR A 253 -9.44 11.87 0.24
N LEU A 254 -10.43 11.07 0.65
CA LEU A 254 -11.78 11.60 0.96
C LEU A 254 -11.74 12.64 2.08
N PHE A 255 -10.84 12.49 3.05
CA PHE A 255 -10.69 13.42 4.18
C PHE A 255 -10.22 14.81 3.74
N SER A 256 -9.45 14.89 2.66
CA SER A 256 -8.97 16.13 2.05
C SER A 256 -9.91 16.71 0.99
N GLY A 257 -11.16 16.21 0.90
CA GLY A 257 -12.17 16.71 -0.04
C GLY A 257 -12.16 16.06 -1.43
N ALA A 258 -11.41 14.98 -1.65
CA ALA A 258 -11.38 14.31 -2.94
C ALA A 258 -12.74 13.69 -3.31
N THR A 259 -13.02 13.60 -4.61
CA THR A 259 -14.23 12.94 -5.15
C THR A 259 -13.87 11.60 -5.77
N TYR A 260 -14.58 10.53 -5.42
CA TYR A 260 -14.28 9.18 -5.90
C TYR A 260 -15.32 8.75 -6.94
N ARG A 261 -14.83 8.25 -8.08
CA ARG A 261 -15.63 7.58 -9.10
C ARG A 261 -15.18 6.12 -9.18
N TYR A 262 -16.15 5.21 -9.25
CA TYR A 262 -15.91 3.77 -9.37
C TYR A 262 -16.22 3.35 -10.80
N ASP A 263 -15.21 2.84 -11.49
CA ASP A 263 -15.26 2.39 -12.87
C ASP A 263 -15.00 0.88 -12.92
N LYS A 264 -15.41 0.25 -14.03
CA LYS A 264 -15.11 -1.15 -14.30
C LYS A 264 -13.76 -1.30 -15.02
N PRO A 265 -13.04 -2.43 -14.83
CA PRO A 265 -11.77 -2.69 -15.52
C PRO A 265 -11.85 -2.53 -17.05
N GLU A 266 -12.97 -2.90 -17.69
CA GLU A 266 -13.10 -2.84 -19.16
C GLU A 266 -13.12 -1.40 -19.69
N GLN A 267 -13.37 -0.41 -18.83
CA GLN A 267 -13.31 1.02 -19.18
C GLN A 267 -11.86 1.56 -19.19
N TRP A 268 -10.91 0.77 -18.68
CA TRP A 268 -9.50 1.12 -18.48
C TRP A 268 -8.56 0.02 -19.00
N GLN A 269 -8.92 -0.62 -20.12
CA GLN A 269 -8.26 -1.85 -20.58
C GLN A 269 -6.74 -1.72 -20.75
N GLU A 270 -6.22 -0.63 -21.34
CA GLU A 270 -4.76 -0.44 -21.51
C GLU A 270 -4.02 -0.44 -20.16
N MET A 271 -4.61 0.20 -19.15
CA MET A 271 -4.05 0.23 -17.80
C MET A 271 -4.15 -1.14 -17.13
N VAL A 272 -5.29 -1.82 -17.24
CA VAL A 272 -5.49 -3.17 -16.71
C VAL A 272 -4.49 -4.14 -17.31
N ASP A 273 -4.32 -4.13 -18.63
CA ASP A 273 -3.35 -4.98 -19.33
C ASP A 273 -1.91 -4.67 -18.88
N THR A 274 -1.59 -3.39 -18.67
CA THR A 274 -0.28 -2.97 -18.15
C THR A 274 -0.03 -3.53 -16.74
N VAL A 275 -1.02 -3.43 -15.85
CA VAL A 275 -0.90 -3.97 -14.48
C VAL A 275 -0.80 -5.48 -14.49
N GLU A 276 -1.71 -6.17 -15.18
CA GLU A 276 -1.75 -7.64 -15.21
C GLU A 276 -0.49 -8.23 -15.85
N SER A 277 0.02 -7.65 -16.94
CA SER A 277 1.27 -8.10 -17.57
C SER A 277 2.52 -7.80 -16.74
N SER A 278 2.47 -6.82 -15.84
CA SER A 278 3.58 -6.47 -14.95
C SER A 278 3.71 -7.40 -13.74
N ILE A 279 2.71 -8.21 -13.44
CA ILE A 279 2.65 -9.06 -12.24
C ILE A 279 3.89 -9.94 -12.05
N PRO A 280 4.39 -10.70 -13.06
CA PRO A 280 5.57 -11.54 -12.87
C PRO A 280 6.82 -10.73 -12.48
N MET A 281 6.96 -9.55 -13.06
CA MET A 281 8.04 -8.61 -12.74
C MET A 281 7.87 -8.07 -11.31
N LEU A 282 6.67 -7.65 -10.92
CA LEU A 282 6.37 -7.19 -9.56
C LEU A 282 6.72 -8.27 -8.54
N GLN A 283 6.28 -9.52 -8.75
CA GLN A 283 6.63 -10.63 -7.86
C GLN A 283 8.14 -10.81 -7.74
N SER A 284 8.86 -10.85 -8.86
CA SER A 284 10.31 -11.00 -8.85
C SER A 284 11.03 -9.88 -8.09
N ARG A 285 10.66 -8.61 -8.33
CA ARG A 285 11.28 -7.44 -7.69
C ARG A 285 10.89 -7.28 -6.22
N LEU A 286 9.68 -7.71 -5.86
CA LEU A 286 9.09 -7.53 -4.53
C LEU A 286 9.23 -8.75 -3.60
N GLY A 287 10.20 -9.63 -3.89
CA GLY A 287 10.66 -10.68 -2.98
C GLY A 287 10.22 -12.11 -3.35
N GLY A 288 9.64 -12.31 -4.54
CA GLY A 288 9.29 -13.64 -5.06
C GLY A 288 8.09 -14.29 -4.37
N TYR A 289 7.35 -13.54 -3.55
CA TYR A 289 6.22 -14.07 -2.81
C TYR A 289 4.98 -14.29 -3.69
N ALA A 290 4.08 -15.15 -3.21
CA ALA A 290 2.74 -15.25 -3.78
C ALA A 290 2.01 -13.89 -3.65
N LEU A 291 1.17 -13.56 -4.63
CA LEU A 291 0.40 -12.32 -4.61
C LEU A 291 -0.44 -12.19 -3.32
N PRO A 292 -0.76 -10.97 -2.87
CA PRO A 292 -1.81 -10.77 -1.87
C PRO A 292 -3.15 -11.30 -2.38
N LEU A 293 -4.04 -11.74 -1.48
CA LEU A 293 -5.42 -12.07 -1.85
C LEU A 293 -6.11 -10.85 -2.48
N LEU A 294 -6.06 -9.73 -1.79
CA LEU A 294 -6.60 -8.45 -2.26
C LEU A 294 -5.52 -7.39 -2.08
N TRP A 295 -5.27 -6.62 -3.13
CA TRP A 295 -4.29 -5.53 -3.11
C TRP A 295 -4.68 -4.42 -4.09
N THR A 296 -4.03 -3.27 -3.98
CA THR A 296 -4.20 -2.17 -4.93
C THR A 296 -2.88 -1.70 -5.48
N ALA A 297 -2.93 -1.19 -6.71
CA ALA A 297 -1.87 -0.41 -7.31
C ALA A 297 -2.44 0.94 -7.70
N ASP A 298 -1.81 2.01 -7.22
CA ASP A 298 -2.31 3.37 -7.34
C ASP A 298 -1.40 4.17 -8.26
N PHE A 299 -1.98 4.74 -9.31
CA PHE A 299 -1.24 5.39 -10.39
C PHE A 299 -1.62 6.84 -10.54
N ILE A 300 -0.65 7.61 -11.00
CA ILE A 300 -0.81 9.02 -11.37
C ILE A 300 -0.43 9.12 -12.85
N LEU A 301 -1.22 9.85 -13.62
CA LEU A 301 -0.89 10.10 -15.02
C LEU A 301 0.37 10.97 -15.14
N ASP A 302 1.13 10.74 -16.20
CA ASP A 302 2.19 11.64 -16.68
C ASP A 302 2.21 11.59 -18.22
N THR A 303 3.15 12.28 -18.86
CA THR A 303 3.37 12.20 -20.31
C THR A 303 4.80 11.83 -20.62
N ASP A 304 5.01 10.90 -21.56
CA ASP A 304 6.34 10.60 -22.09
C ASP A 304 6.88 11.74 -23.00
N ALA A 305 8.09 11.55 -23.53
CA ALA A 305 8.76 12.54 -24.38
C ALA A 305 7.99 12.80 -25.70
N GLU A 306 7.18 11.85 -26.13
CA GLU A 306 6.32 11.91 -27.32
C GLU A 306 4.93 12.49 -27.01
N GLY A 307 4.64 12.78 -25.74
CA GLY A 307 3.36 13.34 -25.29
C GLY A 307 2.24 12.30 -25.13
N LYS A 308 2.57 11.01 -25.11
CA LYS A 308 1.60 9.94 -24.81
C LYS A 308 1.41 9.81 -23.29
N ASP A 309 0.17 9.54 -22.89
CA ASP A 309 -0.16 9.21 -21.50
C ASP A 309 0.62 7.98 -21.02
N VAL A 310 1.23 8.13 -19.84
CA VAL A 310 1.85 7.03 -19.10
C VAL A 310 1.30 6.98 -17.67
N TYR A 311 1.28 5.79 -17.09
CA TYR A 311 0.80 5.56 -15.73
C TYR A 311 1.98 5.35 -14.78
N VAL A 312 2.20 6.30 -13.89
CA VAL A 312 3.27 6.23 -12.89
C VAL A 312 2.73 5.67 -11.59
N LEU A 313 3.27 4.53 -11.15
CA LEU A 313 2.91 3.88 -9.89
C LEU A 313 3.39 4.73 -8.70
N GLY A 314 2.44 5.17 -7.89
CA GLY A 314 2.67 5.98 -6.70
C GLY A 314 2.71 5.19 -5.39
N GLU A 315 1.93 4.12 -5.29
CA GLU A 315 1.93 3.18 -4.16
C GLU A 315 1.31 1.82 -4.52
N ILE A 316 1.65 0.79 -3.74
CA ILE A 316 0.93 -0.47 -3.66
C ILE A 316 0.39 -0.63 -2.23
N ASN A 317 -0.84 -1.12 -2.10
CA ASN A 317 -1.39 -1.49 -0.80
C ASN A 317 -1.81 -2.96 -0.80
N SER A 318 -1.19 -3.74 0.07
CA SER A 318 -1.49 -5.18 0.24
C SER A 318 -2.00 -5.51 1.64
N SER A 319 -2.35 -4.52 2.45
CA SER A 319 -2.77 -4.70 3.85
C SER A 319 -4.17 -4.16 4.05
N CYS A 320 -5.12 -5.05 4.38
CA CYS A 320 -6.48 -4.67 4.77
C CYS A 320 -7.21 -3.80 3.71
N VAL A 321 -7.03 -4.12 2.43
CA VAL A 321 -7.69 -3.40 1.33
C VAL A 321 -9.21 -3.52 1.43
N GLY A 322 -9.91 -2.39 1.31
CA GLY A 322 -11.36 -2.34 1.40
C GLY A 322 -12.07 -2.58 0.07
N PHE A 323 -13.23 -3.22 0.12
CA PHE A 323 -14.14 -3.38 -1.01
C PHE A 323 -15.60 -3.12 -0.58
N SER A 324 -15.77 -2.27 0.44
CA SER A 324 -17.08 -2.01 1.05
C SER A 324 -18.11 -1.35 0.11
N THR A 325 -17.68 -0.87 -1.06
CA THR A 325 -18.52 -0.35 -2.14
C THR A 325 -18.87 -1.39 -3.22
N HIS A 326 -18.29 -2.59 -3.13
CA HIS A 326 -18.42 -3.70 -4.08
C HIS A 326 -18.55 -5.04 -3.32
N LEU A 327 -19.56 -5.16 -2.45
CA LEU A 327 -19.70 -6.33 -1.57
C LEU A 327 -19.94 -7.65 -2.31
N GLU A 328 -20.43 -7.57 -3.56
CA GLU A 328 -20.54 -8.68 -4.49
C GLU A 328 -19.19 -9.39 -4.74
N LEU A 329 -18.07 -8.67 -4.62
CA LEU A 329 -16.73 -9.23 -4.75
C LEU A 329 -16.42 -10.30 -3.67
N SER A 330 -17.19 -10.32 -2.57
CA SER A 330 -17.03 -11.33 -1.53
C SER A 330 -17.19 -12.77 -2.04
N GLU A 331 -17.98 -12.99 -3.09
CA GLU A 331 -18.12 -14.30 -3.72
C GLU A 331 -16.81 -14.75 -4.38
N ASN A 332 -16.23 -13.90 -5.23
CA ASN A 332 -14.95 -14.18 -5.88
C ASN A 332 -13.80 -14.30 -4.88
N ILE A 333 -13.82 -13.48 -3.82
CA ILE A 333 -12.85 -13.58 -2.72
C ILE A 333 -12.97 -14.94 -2.02
N ALA A 334 -14.18 -15.41 -1.75
CA ALA A 334 -14.38 -16.73 -1.13
C ALA A 334 -13.91 -17.87 -2.04
N ASP A 335 -14.21 -17.80 -3.35
CA ASP A 335 -13.69 -18.75 -4.35
C ASP A 335 -12.17 -18.80 -4.32
N GLU A 336 -11.52 -17.64 -4.30
CA GLU A 336 -10.07 -17.58 -4.33
C GLU A 336 -9.41 -18.03 -3.02
N ILE A 337 -10.02 -17.74 -1.87
CA ILE A 337 -9.56 -18.30 -0.59
C ILE A 337 -9.55 -19.83 -0.65
N MET A 338 -10.62 -20.44 -1.15
CA MET A 338 -10.69 -21.91 -1.27
C MET A 338 -9.65 -22.43 -2.26
N ASN A 339 -9.53 -21.83 -3.44
CA ASN A 339 -8.55 -22.22 -4.46
C ASN A 339 -7.12 -22.22 -3.88
N LEU A 340 -6.76 -21.19 -3.12
CA LEU A 340 -5.43 -21.07 -2.52
C LEU A 340 -5.14 -22.10 -1.43
N ILE A 341 -6.16 -22.55 -0.71
CA ILE A 341 -6.02 -23.61 0.28
C ILE A 341 -5.97 -24.99 -0.40
N GLU A 342 -6.80 -25.20 -1.43
CA GLU A 342 -6.90 -26.48 -2.14
C GLU A 342 -5.68 -26.74 -3.05
N ALA A 343 -5.14 -25.72 -3.74
CA ALA A 343 -3.98 -25.86 -4.61
C ALA A 343 -2.75 -26.41 -3.86
N GLU A 344 -2.54 -26.01 -2.60
CA GLU A 344 -1.46 -26.57 -1.77
C GLU A 344 -1.76 -27.98 -1.29
N SER A 345 -3.02 -28.34 -1.03
CA SER A 345 -3.39 -29.71 -0.65
C SER A 345 -3.07 -30.75 -1.75
N VAL A 346 -3.06 -30.32 -3.01
CA VAL A 346 -2.72 -31.16 -4.18
C VAL A 346 -1.20 -31.23 -4.40
N ILE A 347 -0.47 -30.14 -4.18
CA ILE A 347 1.00 -30.09 -4.36
C ILE A 347 1.72 -30.85 -3.22
N ASN A 348 1.14 -30.88 -2.02
CA ASN A 348 1.81 -31.36 -0.81
C ASN A 348 1.72 -32.88 -0.56
N SER A 349 1.58 -33.71 -1.60
CA SER A 349 1.64 -35.18 -1.46
C SER A 349 2.64 -35.90 -2.37
N ARG A 350 3.29 -35.23 -3.33
CA ARG A 350 4.19 -35.92 -4.29
C ARG A 350 5.44 -35.17 -4.77
N PHE A 351 5.71 -33.94 -4.36
CA PHE A 351 6.92 -33.23 -4.81
C PHE A 351 7.67 -32.59 -3.64
N PRO A 352 9.00 -32.81 -3.50
CA PRO A 352 9.81 -32.09 -2.53
C PRO A 352 9.81 -30.60 -2.87
N ALA A 353 9.76 -29.77 -1.83
CA ALA A 353 9.72 -28.32 -1.89
C ALA A 353 10.79 -27.75 -2.84
N PHE A 354 10.37 -26.80 -3.68
CA PHE A 354 11.27 -25.97 -4.46
C PHE A 354 12.17 -25.18 -3.51
N THR A 355 13.44 -25.58 -3.43
CA THR A 355 14.56 -24.69 -3.09
C THR A 355 14.78 -23.75 -4.28
N ILE A 356 14.56 -22.45 -4.07
CA ILE A 356 15.38 -21.38 -4.65
C ILE A 356 15.60 -20.36 -3.53
#